data_AF-A0A6M3JVW2-F1
#
_entry.id   AF-A0A6M3JVW2-F1
#
_cell.length_a   1.000
_cell.length_b   1.000
_cell.length_c   1.000
_cell.angle_alpha   90.00
_cell.angle_beta   90.00
_cell.angle_gamma   90.00
#
_symmetry.space_group_name_H-M   'P 1'
#
loop_
_entity.id
_entity.type
_entity.pdbx_description
1 polymer ?
#
loop_
_entity_poly.entity_id
_entity_poly.type
_entity_poly.pdbx_seq_one_letter_code
_entity_poly.pdbx_strand_id
1 'polypeptide(L)'
;MKSPTEIEKYFDSPENMHELINYLQDEYFNSIDIQASLFRGGDLSDIVQLRKTLDELTGIYMDLNVYYKISETIKKNREIGHFISKKIEIENKGEKFTSTPIEKEASNVVANERKIRNIILGKLESCMQGISSAQSDLKNATMEGVNR
;
A
#
# COMPACT_ATOMS: atom_id res chain seq x y z
N MET A 1 -3.45 10.60 -10.86
CA MET A 1 -3.77 9.22 -10.48
C MET A 1 -4.17 8.41 -11.71
N LYS A 2 -3.68 7.16 -11.86
CA LYS A 2 -4.11 6.22 -12.90
C LYS A 2 -5.53 5.71 -12.61
N SER A 3 -6.28 5.34 -13.65
CA SER A 3 -7.60 4.69 -13.45
C SER A 3 -7.45 3.26 -12.93
N PRO A 4 -8.47 2.68 -12.25
CA PRO A 4 -8.38 1.33 -11.71
C PRO A 4 -7.98 0.26 -12.73
N THR A 5 -8.51 0.34 -13.96
CA THR A 5 -8.20 -0.60 -15.04
C THR A 5 -6.77 -0.44 -15.58
N GLU A 6 -6.20 0.76 -15.54
CA GLU A 6 -4.78 0.95 -15.84
C GLU A 6 -3.89 0.35 -14.74
N ILE A 7 -4.31 0.45 -13.48
CA ILE A 7 -3.58 -0.12 -12.35
C ILE A 7 -3.55 -1.65 -12.46
N GLU A 8 -4.67 -2.28 -12.82
CA GLU A 8 -4.77 -3.72 -12.99
C GLU A 8 -3.78 -4.29 -14.00
N LYS A 9 -3.52 -3.58 -15.10
CA LYS A 9 -2.56 -3.99 -16.15
C LYS A 9 -1.14 -4.17 -15.63
N TYR A 10 -0.77 -3.47 -14.56
CA TYR A 10 0.53 -3.67 -13.95
C TYR A 10 0.72 -5.05 -13.33
N PHE A 11 -0.37 -5.77 -13.09
CA PHE A 11 -0.33 -7.11 -12.52
C PHE A 11 -0.30 -8.19 -13.59
N ASP A 12 -0.31 -7.86 -14.88
CA ASP A 12 -0.33 -8.86 -15.97
C ASP A 12 0.99 -9.64 -16.07
N SER A 13 2.11 -9.04 -15.64
CA SER A 13 3.42 -9.69 -15.61
C SER A 13 4.29 -9.19 -14.45
N PRO A 14 5.30 -9.97 -14.01
CA PRO A 14 6.28 -9.50 -13.03
C PRO A 14 7.03 -8.24 -13.46
N GLU A 15 7.29 -8.06 -14.75
CA GLU A 15 7.97 -6.88 -15.30
C GLU A 15 7.11 -5.64 -15.10
N ASN A 16 5.81 -5.71 -15.46
CA ASN A 16 4.88 -4.60 -15.25
C ASN A 16 4.71 -4.27 -13.76
N MET A 17 4.79 -5.27 -12.88
CA MET A 17 4.74 -5.03 -11.43
C MET A 17 5.95 -4.23 -10.94
N HIS A 18 7.12 -4.42 -11.53
CA HIS A 18 8.29 -3.59 -11.24
C HIS A 18 8.11 -2.17 -11.77
N GLU A 19 7.53 -2.00 -12.96
CA GLU A 19 7.20 -0.68 -13.50
C GLU A 19 6.23 0.07 -12.58
N LEU A 20 5.23 -0.61 -12.00
CA LEU A 20 4.35 -0.01 -11.01
C LEU A 20 5.13 0.51 -9.80
N ILE A 21 6.10 -0.25 -9.28
CA ILE A 21 6.89 0.21 -8.14
C ILE A 21 7.72 1.43 -8.49
N ASN A 22 8.35 1.45 -9.67
CA ASN A 22 9.12 2.61 -10.12
C ASN A 22 8.22 3.85 -10.25
N TYR A 23 7.06 3.70 -10.88
CA TYR A 23 6.06 4.76 -10.97
C TYR A 23 5.64 5.26 -9.58
N LEU A 24 5.30 4.37 -8.66
CA LEU A 24 4.90 4.75 -7.30
C LEU A 24 6.06 5.36 -6.50
N GLN A 25 7.29 4.95 -6.78
CA GLN A 25 8.48 5.52 -6.16
C GLN A 25 8.61 7.00 -6.51
N ASP A 26 8.52 7.30 -7.80
CA ASP A 26 8.67 8.66 -8.34
C ASP A 26 7.49 9.57 -7.95
N GLU A 27 6.27 9.06 -8.03
CA GLU A 27 5.06 9.85 -7.78
C GLU A 27 4.78 10.06 -6.29
N TYR A 28 5.07 9.08 -5.44
CA TYR A 28 4.61 9.09 -4.05
C TYR A 28 5.70 8.75 -3.03
N PHE A 29 6.44 7.66 -3.20
CA PHE A 29 7.28 7.15 -2.11
C PHE A 29 8.43 8.08 -1.75
N ASN A 30 9.01 8.78 -2.73
CA ASN A 30 10.04 9.79 -2.49
C ASN A 30 9.50 10.94 -1.64
N SER A 31 8.31 11.44 -1.94
CA SER A 31 7.66 12.51 -1.15
C SER A 31 7.40 12.06 0.28
N ILE A 32 6.89 10.83 0.47
CA ILE A 32 6.69 10.24 1.81
C ILE A 32 8.02 10.22 2.60
N ASP A 33 9.11 9.79 1.97
CA ASP A 33 10.43 9.71 2.62
C ASP A 33 11.01 11.09 2.96
N ILE A 34 10.75 12.10 2.12
CA ILE A 34 11.09 13.50 2.41
C ILE A 34 10.33 13.97 3.65
N GLN A 35 9.00 13.79 3.69
CA GLN A 35 8.21 14.21 4.85
C GLN A 35 8.64 13.49 6.13
N ALA A 36 8.90 12.18 6.05
CA ALA A 36 9.41 11.41 7.19
C ALA A 36 10.78 11.92 7.67
N SER A 37 11.62 12.42 6.76
CA SER A 37 12.91 13.02 7.11
C SER A 37 12.74 14.37 7.82
N LEU A 38 11.77 15.20 7.41
CA LEU A 38 11.46 16.47 8.08
C LEU A 38 10.99 16.24 9.53
N PHE A 39 10.15 15.23 9.76
CA PHE A 39 9.77 14.82 11.10
C PHE A 39 10.98 14.40 11.94
N ARG A 40 11.90 13.62 11.36
CA ARG A 40 13.10 13.16 12.07
C ARG A 40 14.06 14.30 12.39
N GLY A 41 14.19 15.28 11.50
CA GLY A 41 15.03 16.45 11.69
C GLY A 41 14.49 17.45 12.72
N GLY A 42 13.19 17.36 13.06
CA GLY A 42 12.52 18.39 13.85
C GLY A 42 12.31 19.69 13.06
N ASP A 43 12.35 19.60 11.73
CA ASP A 43 12.30 20.77 10.84
C ASP A 43 10.88 21.36 10.74
N LEU A 44 9.86 20.61 11.15
CA LEU A 44 8.45 21.02 11.18
C LEU A 44 8.17 21.87 12.43
N SER A 45 8.65 23.11 12.40
CA SER A 45 8.66 24.01 13.56
C SER A 45 7.48 25.00 13.59
N ASP A 46 6.73 25.14 12.49
CA ASP A 46 5.63 26.09 12.39
C ASP A 46 4.32 25.46 11.89
N ILE A 47 3.21 26.14 12.23
CA ILE A 47 1.84 25.72 11.90
C ILE A 47 1.62 25.56 10.38
N VAL A 48 2.27 26.40 9.57
CA VAL A 48 2.09 26.39 8.10
C VAL A 48 2.73 25.14 7.52
N GLN A 49 3.94 24.79 7.95
CA GLN A 49 4.66 23.59 7.53
C GLN A 49 3.95 22.32 7.99
N LEU A 50 3.45 22.30 9.23
CA LEU A 50 2.67 21.17 9.74
C LEU A 50 1.39 20.94 8.94
N ARG A 51 0.65 22.01 8.59
CA ARG A 51 -0.54 21.91 7.74
C ARG A 51 -0.21 21.42 6.34
N LYS A 52 0.85 21.97 5.72
CA LYS A 52 1.29 21.54 4.39
C LYS A 52 1.64 20.05 4.39
N THR A 53 2.39 19.60 5.39
CA THR A 53 2.78 18.19 5.54
C THR A 53 1.54 17.31 5.71
N LEU A 54 0.59 17.74 6.54
CA LEU A 54 -0.67 17.02 6.75
C LEU A 54 -1.47 16.88 5.46
N ASP A 55 -1.65 17.98 4.72
CA ASP A 55 -2.41 17.99 3.47
C ASP A 55 -1.74 17.11 2.41
N GLU A 56 -0.41 17.20 2.27
CA GLU A 56 0.37 16.42 1.31
C GLU A 56 0.30 14.91 1.63
N LEU A 57 0.57 14.51 2.87
CA LEU A 57 0.49 13.10 3.28
C LEU A 57 -0.94 12.56 3.17
N THR A 58 -1.96 13.38 3.46
CA THR A 58 -3.36 12.99 3.32
C THR A 58 -3.72 12.76 1.85
N GLY A 59 -3.32 13.66 0.96
CA GLY A 59 -3.53 13.50 -0.48
C GLY A 59 -2.85 12.25 -1.02
N ILE A 60 -1.58 12.04 -0.66
CA ILE A 60 -0.84 10.83 -1.04
C ILE A 60 -1.52 9.57 -0.49
N TYR A 61 -1.97 9.59 0.76
CA TYR A 61 -2.68 8.44 1.37
C TYR A 61 -3.95 8.09 0.59
N MET A 62 -4.76 9.09 0.23
CA MET A 62 -6.00 8.87 -0.51
C MET A 62 -5.75 8.20 -1.86
N ASP A 63 -4.77 8.69 -2.61
CA ASP A 63 -4.36 8.12 -3.90
C ASP A 63 -3.77 6.72 -3.73
N LEU A 64 -2.79 6.55 -2.82
CA LEU A 64 -2.05 5.31 -2.64
C LEU A 64 -2.95 4.17 -2.13
N ASN A 65 -3.98 4.49 -1.34
CA ASN A 65 -4.96 3.52 -0.88
C ASN A 65 -5.70 2.82 -2.02
N VAL A 66 -5.91 3.50 -3.15
CA VAL A 66 -6.53 2.90 -4.35
C VAL A 66 -5.63 1.80 -4.91
N TYR A 67 -4.34 2.08 -5.09
CA TYR A 67 -3.36 1.08 -5.55
C TYR A 67 -3.26 -0.09 -4.56
N TYR A 68 -3.26 0.19 -3.25
CA TYR A 68 -3.26 -0.85 -2.23
C TYR A 68 -4.47 -1.77 -2.38
N LYS A 69 -5.68 -1.22 -2.45
CA LYS A 69 -6.92 -2.01 -2.52
C LYS A 69 -7.03 -2.84 -3.79
N ILE A 70 -6.56 -2.31 -4.93
CA ILE A 70 -6.51 -3.06 -6.19
C ILE A 70 -5.50 -4.21 -6.07
N SER A 71 -4.29 -3.95 -5.56
CA SER A 71 -3.26 -4.99 -5.38
C SER A 71 -3.72 -6.12 -4.44
N GLU A 72 -4.40 -5.78 -3.34
CA GLU A 72 -4.99 -6.73 -2.40
C GLU A 72 -6.07 -7.59 -3.07
N THR A 73 -6.93 -6.96 -3.88
CA THR A 73 -8.01 -7.64 -4.61
C THR A 73 -7.47 -8.60 -5.65
N ILE A 74 -6.52 -8.18 -6.49
CA ILE A 74 -5.91 -9.03 -7.52
C ILE A 74 -5.21 -10.23 -6.87
N LYS A 75 -4.39 -9.98 -5.85
CA LYS A 75 -3.70 -11.04 -5.09
C LYS A 75 -4.71 -12.07 -4.58
N LYS A 76 -5.78 -11.61 -3.93
CA LYS A 76 -6.78 -12.49 -3.32
C LYS A 76 -7.54 -13.29 -4.37
N ASN A 77 -7.94 -12.66 -5.47
CA ASN A 77 -8.67 -13.32 -6.54
C ASN A 77 -7.83 -14.40 -7.24
N ARG A 78 -6.55 -14.12 -7.51
CA ARG A 78 -5.64 -15.10 -8.11
C ARG A 78 -5.36 -16.28 -7.17
N GLU A 79 -5.16 -16.01 -5.88
CA GLU A 79 -4.93 -17.06 -4.88
C GLU A 79 -6.15 -17.99 -4.75
N ILE A 80 -7.35 -17.42 -4.62
CA ILE A 80 -8.60 -18.18 -4.56
C ILE A 80 -8.83 -18.94 -5.87
N GLY A 81 -8.59 -18.31 -7.02
CA GLY A 81 -8.73 -18.94 -8.33
C GLY A 81 -7.84 -20.18 -8.48
N HIS A 82 -6.57 -20.08 -8.07
CA HIS A 82 -5.64 -21.22 -8.09
C HIS A 82 -6.11 -22.34 -7.16
N PHE A 83 -6.50 -22.00 -5.94
CA PHE A 83 -7.00 -22.97 -4.96
C PHE A 83 -8.21 -23.75 -5.48
N ILE A 84 -9.21 -23.04 -6.03
CA ILE A 84 -10.42 -23.65 -6.59
C ILE A 84 -10.08 -24.53 -7.80
N SER A 85 -9.22 -24.04 -8.70
CA SER A 85 -8.81 -24.80 -9.89
C SER A 85 -8.14 -26.12 -9.50
N LYS A 86 -7.21 -26.09 -8.53
CA LYS A 86 -6.54 -27.29 -8.03
C LYS A 86 -7.46 -28.24 -7.30
N LYS A 87 -8.41 -27.72 -6.51
CA LYS A 87 -9.44 -28.55 -5.88
C LYS A 87 -10.22 -29.35 -6.93
N ILE A 88 -10.72 -28.68 -7.97
CA ILE A 88 -11.46 -29.32 -9.07
C ILE A 88 -10.59 -30.36 -9.79
N GLU A 89 -9.32 -30.04 -10.05
CA GLU A 89 -8.37 -30.97 -10.69
C GLU A 89 -8.21 -32.27 -9.89
N ILE A 90 -8.04 -32.17 -8.58
CA ILE A 90 -7.86 -33.33 -7.67
C ILE A 90 -9.14 -34.16 -7.58
N GLU A 91 -10.29 -33.50 -7.41
CA GLU A 91 -11.59 -34.17 -7.32
C GLU A 91 -11.92 -34.91 -8.63
N ASN A 92 -11.61 -34.33 -9.79
CA ASN A 92 -11.81 -34.97 -11.10
C ASN A 92 -10.90 -36.20 -11.32
N LYS A 93 -9.76 -36.26 -10.63
CA LYS A 93 -8.87 -37.45 -10.64
C LYS A 93 -9.34 -38.55 -9.67
N GLY A 94 -10.41 -38.31 -8.91
CA GLY A 94 -10.88 -39.22 -7.86
C GLY A 94 -9.96 -39.27 -6.64
N GLU A 95 -9.05 -38.30 -6.50
CA GLU A 95 -8.11 -38.21 -5.39
C GLU A 95 -8.76 -37.52 -4.18
N LYS A 96 -8.34 -37.88 -2.96
CA LYS A 96 -8.82 -37.23 -1.74
C LYS A 96 -8.24 -35.83 -1.63
N PHE A 97 -9.11 -34.82 -1.67
CA PHE A 97 -8.72 -33.43 -1.45
C PHE A 97 -8.22 -33.18 -0.02
N THR A 98 -7.10 -32.47 0.09
CA THR A 98 -6.58 -31.91 1.35
C THR A 98 -6.22 -30.45 1.11
N SER A 99 -6.67 -29.54 1.98
CA SER A 99 -6.57 -28.10 1.71
C SER A 99 -5.17 -27.54 1.92
N THR A 100 -4.47 -27.98 2.97
CA THR A 100 -3.19 -27.38 3.41
C THR A 100 -2.10 -27.35 2.33
N PRO A 101 -1.84 -28.42 1.54
CA PRO A 101 -0.83 -28.37 0.49
C PRO A 101 -1.20 -27.35 -0.61
N ILE A 102 -2.49 -27.26 -0.93
CA ILE A 102 -3.00 -26.40 -2.00
C ILE A 102 -3.04 -24.93 -1.56
N GLU A 103 -3.37 -24.65 -0.30
CA GLU A 103 -3.25 -23.31 0.29
C GLU A 103 -1.80 -22.80 0.21
N LYS A 104 -0.83 -23.66 0.52
CA LYS A 104 0.60 -23.32 0.41
C LYS A 104 1.01 -23.07 -1.04
N GLU A 105 0.55 -23.91 -1.97
CA GLU A 105 0.82 -23.74 -3.39
C GLU A 105 0.21 -22.44 -3.95
N ALA A 106 -1.08 -22.19 -3.68
CA ALA A 106 -1.77 -20.98 -4.09
C ALA A 106 -1.09 -19.72 -3.54
N SER A 107 -0.65 -19.78 -2.28
CA SER A 107 0.12 -18.71 -1.63
C SER A 107 1.45 -18.42 -2.32
N ASN A 108 2.12 -19.44 -2.87
CA ASN A 108 3.38 -19.30 -3.61
C ASN A 108 3.16 -18.73 -5.01
N VAL A 109 2.05 -19.10 -5.68
CA VAL A 109 1.73 -18.59 -7.03
C VAL A 109 1.56 -17.07 -7.03
N VAL A 110 1.04 -16.50 -5.94
CA VAL A 110 0.80 -15.05 -5.80
C VAL A 110 1.91 -14.31 -5.04
N ALA A 111 3.12 -14.86 -4.99
CA ALA A 111 4.22 -14.30 -4.22
C ALA A 111 4.63 -12.88 -4.68
N ASN A 112 4.61 -12.63 -5.99
CA ASN A 112 4.95 -11.33 -6.56
C ASN A 112 3.92 -10.26 -6.18
N GLU A 113 2.63 -10.56 -6.36
CA GLU A 113 1.52 -9.67 -5.99
C GLU A 113 1.56 -9.36 -4.49
N ARG A 114 1.85 -10.37 -3.66
CA ARG A 114 2.04 -10.19 -2.21
C ARG A 114 3.17 -9.22 -1.92
N LYS A 115 4.32 -9.35 -2.59
CA LYS A 115 5.47 -8.46 -2.41
C LYS A 115 5.09 -7.02 -2.73
N ILE A 116 4.49 -6.78 -3.88
CA ILE A 116 4.05 -5.45 -4.33
C ILE A 116 3.04 -4.85 -3.34
N ARG A 117 2.00 -5.61 -2.98
CA ARG A 117 0.99 -5.20 -2.00
C ARG A 117 1.62 -4.78 -0.68
N ASN A 118 2.58 -5.55 -0.19
CA ASN A 118 3.23 -5.28 1.09
C ASN A 118 4.10 -4.00 1.05
N ILE A 119 4.78 -3.74 -0.07
CA ILE A 119 5.55 -2.49 -0.25
C ILE A 119 4.61 -1.27 -0.21
N ILE A 120 3.50 -1.34 -0.95
CA ILE A 120 2.50 -0.27 -0.97
C ILE A 120 1.92 -0.06 0.43
N LEU A 121 1.57 -1.14 1.14
CA LEU A 121 1.04 -1.09 2.49
C LEU A 121 1.99 -0.41 3.48
N GLY A 122 3.28 -0.76 3.46
CA GLY A 122 4.25 -0.14 4.36
C GLY A 122 4.37 1.38 4.16
N LYS A 123 4.28 1.84 2.91
CA LYS A 123 4.26 3.29 2.60
C LYS A 123 2.94 3.95 3.02
N LEU A 124 1.82 3.27 2.84
CA LEU A 124 0.51 3.73 3.30
C LEU A 124 0.47 3.89 4.83
N GLU A 125 0.98 2.92 5.57
CA GLU A 125 1.12 2.96 7.03
C GLU A 125 2.04 4.10 7.49
N SER A 126 3.12 4.34 6.74
CA SER A 126 4.01 5.48 6.99
C SER A 126 3.29 6.83 6.83
N CYS A 127 2.46 6.99 5.79
CA CYS A 127 1.61 8.18 5.66
C CYS A 127 0.66 8.34 6.84
N MET A 128 -0.04 7.27 7.25
CA MET A 128 -0.96 7.31 8.38
C MET A 128 -0.27 7.75 9.66
N GLN A 129 0.93 7.25 9.92
CA GLN A 129 1.71 7.64 11.08
C GLN A 129 2.14 9.12 11.01
N GLY A 130 2.63 9.57 9.86
CA GLY A 130 3.00 10.98 9.65
C GLY A 130 1.81 11.95 9.77
N ILE A 131 0.65 11.57 9.25
CA ILE A 131 -0.62 12.30 9.42
C ILE A 131 -0.96 12.45 10.90
N SER A 132 -0.91 11.34 11.66
CA SER A 132 -1.22 11.35 13.09
C SER A 132 -0.26 12.23 13.89
N SER A 133 1.03 12.20 13.54
CA SER A 133 2.05 13.06 14.14
C SER A 133 1.79 14.54 13.81
N ALA A 134 1.60 14.90 12.53
CA ALA A 134 1.29 16.27 12.12
C ALA A 134 0.05 16.84 12.84
N GLN A 135 -1.01 16.04 12.95
CA GLN A 135 -2.24 16.44 13.63
C GLN A 135 -2.00 16.72 15.12
N SER A 136 -1.19 15.88 15.77
CA SER A 136 -0.85 16.03 17.19
C SER A 136 -0.04 17.30 17.42
N ASP A 137 0.99 17.54 16.61
CA ASP A 137 1.85 18.71 16.72
C ASP A 137 1.09 20.00 16.39
N LEU A 138 0.24 19.98 15.36
CA LEU A 138 -0.61 21.12 15.00
C LEU A 138 -1.58 21.49 16.13
N LYS A 139 -2.17 20.49 16.80
CA LYS A 139 -3.03 20.71 17.97
C LYS A 139 -2.26 21.37 19.10
N ASN A 140 -1.06 20.89 19.41
CA ASN A 140 -0.21 21.44 20.47
C ASN A 140 0.20 22.89 20.17
N ALA A 141 0.69 23.15 18.96
CA ALA A 141 1.07 24.49 18.51
C ALA A 141 -0.10 25.49 18.58
N THR A 142 -1.32 25.03 18.29
CA THR A 142 -2.52 25.87 18.39
C THR A 142 -2.89 26.17 19.85
N MET A 143 -2.78 25.19 20.75
CA MET A 143 -3.07 25.39 22.18
C MET A 143 -2.06 26.31 22.86
N GLU A 144 -0.78 26.26 22.49
CA GLU A 144 0.25 27.17 23.01
C GLU A 144 0.05 28.61 22.55
N GLY A 145 -0.46 28.82 21.34
CA GLY A 145 -0.80 30.14 20.81
C GLY A 145 -2.03 30.80 21.45
N VAL A 146 -2.94 30.02 22.03
CA VAL A 146 -4.17 30.52 22.71
C VAL A 146 -3.90 30.92 24.17
N ASN A 147 -2.82 30.41 24.78
CA ASN A 147 -2.43 30.69 26.16
C ASN A 147 -1.42 31.85 26.29
N ARG A 148 -1.20 32.64 25.23
CA ARG A 148 -0.39 33.86 25.23
C ARG A 148 -1.28 35.06 24.93
#